data_AF-A0A9E2YWD8-F1
#
_entry.id   AF-A0A9E2YWD8-F1
#
_cell.length_a   1.000
_cell.length_b   1.000
_cell.length_c   1.000
_cell.angle_alpha   90.00
_cell.angle_beta   90.00
_cell.angle_gamma   90.00
#
_symmetry.space_group_name_H-M   'P 1'
#
loop_
_entity.id
_entity.type
_entity.pdbx_description
1 polymer ?
#
loop_
_entity_poly.entity_id
_entity_poly.type
_entity_poly.pdbx_seq_one_letter_code
_entity_poly.pdbx_strand_id
1 'polypeptide(L)'
;MPDFCTCGAQLPPEARFCHKCGKPQFEPLKIEEEDANDSVQLVPPPLPSLPAEISFGNGAAVRAGFVAALFAVLLVVLLSSLPLPFLRLTIAFLAAGFLAVYLYTRRTGQPLTLRGGARMGWITGIFSFTIFTVQLTAGVLLTSNEGGLATVLKQQFPPNDVRTKQVLDLLQEPSALAVLMLTVLIFLFILLTLLPTLGALLGAKLLAREQ
;
A
#
# COMPACT_ATOMS: atom_id res chain seq x y z
N MET A 1 -47.51 58.04 17.60
CA MET A 1 -48.34 56.99 18.22
C MET A 1 -49.78 57.49 18.19
N PRO A 2 -50.79 56.68 17.84
CA PRO A 2 -52.16 57.18 17.71
C PRO A 2 -52.76 57.47 19.09
N ASP A 3 -53.36 58.65 19.27
CA ASP A 3 -54.05 59.04 20.52
C ASP A 3 -55.36 58.28 20.74
N PHE A 4 -55.87 57.62 19.69
CA PHE A 4 -57.12 56.86 19.71
C PHE A 4 -56.93 55.48 19.11
N CYS A 5 -57.52 54.47 19.76
CA CYS A 5 -57.63 53.12 19.22
C CYS A 5 -58.74 53.05 18.17
N THR A 6 -58.66 52.09 17.25
CA THR A 6 -59.71 51.79 16.25
C THR A 6 -61.09 51.49 16.86
N CYS A 7 -61.17 51.20 18.16
CA CYS A 7 -62.43 51.00 18.89
C CYS A 7 -63.04 52.30 19.45
N GLY A 8 -62.42 53.46 19.20
CA GLY A 8 -62.86 54.77 19.68
C GLY A 8 -62.40 55.16 21.09
N ALA A 9 -61.58 54.33 21.75
CA ALA A 9 -61.05 54.66 23.08
C ALA A 9 -59.82 55.58 22.98
N GLN A 10 -59.75 56.61 23.82
CA GLN A 10 -58.58 57.47 23.98
C GLN A 10 -57.48 56.70 24.74
N LEU A 11 -56.28 56.64 24.17
CA LEU A 11 -55.17 55.88 24.71
C LEU A 11 -54.31 56.77 25.63
N PRO A 12 -53.89 56.29 26.80
CA PRO A 12 -52.84 56.95 27.58
C PRO A 12 -51.53 57.05 26.78
N PRO A 13 -50.68 58.07 27.03
CA PRO A 13 -49.35 58.11 26.43
C PRO A 13 -48.57 56.83 26.80
N GLU A 14 -47.94 56.19 25.81
CA GLU A 14 -47.19 54.91 25.92
C GLU A 14 -48.03 53.63 26.13
N ALA A 15 -49.33 53.64 25.82
CA ALA A 15 -50.15 52.43 25.93
C ALA A 15 -49.80 51.36 24.87
N ARG A 16 -49.16 50.25 25.30
CA ARG A 16 -48.85 49.08 24.43
C ARG A 16 -50.09 48.32 23.97
N PHE A 17 -51.16 48.35 24.77
CA PHE A 17 -52.43 47.70 24.51
C PHE A 17 -53.59 48.66 24.82
N CYS A 18 -54.69 48.55 24.09
CA CYS A 18 -55.91 49.29 24.43
C CYS A 18 -56.56 48.73 25.71
N HIS A 19 -56.79 49.58 26.72
CA HIS A 19 -57.47 49.19 27.96
C HIS A 19 -58.93 48.73 27.77
N LYS A 20 -59.59 49.11 26.67
CA LYS A 20 -61.00 48.80 26.41
C LYS A 20 -61.21 47.57 25.53
N CYS A 21 -60.36 47.34 24.52
CA CYS A 21 -60.51 46.22 23.58
C CYS A 21 -59.32 45.26 23.51
N GLY A 22 -58.24 45.51 24.27
CA GLY A 22 -57.06 44.65 24.30
C GLY A 22 -56.20 44.65 23.04
N LYS A 23 -56.52 45.47 22.02
CA LYS A 23 -55.76 45.49 20.76
C LYS A 23 -54.33 46.02 20.99
N PRO A 24 -53.27 45.31 20.53
CA PRO A 24 -51.91 45.83 20.54
C PRO A 24 -51.80 47.04 19.61
N GLN A 25 -51.11 48.09 20.07
CA GLN A 25 -50.88 49.32 19.29
C GLN A 25 -49.50 49.36 18.63
N PHE A 26 -48.69 48.32 18.84
CA PHE A 26 -47.47 48.10 18.09
C PHE A 26 -47.79 47.24 16.87
N GLU A 27 -47.33 47.67 15.70
CA GLU A 27 -47.23 46.78 14.54
C GLU A 27 -46.22 45.68 14.94
N PRO A 28 -46.56 44.38 14.89
CA PRO A 28 -45.55 43.35 15.02
C PRO A 28 -44.56 43.60 13.87
N LEU A 29 -43.29 43.84 14.22
CA LEU A 29 -42.21 43.82 13.25
C LEU A 29 -42.32 42.48 12.54
N LYS A 30 -42.79 42.51 11.29
CA LYS A 30 -42.68 41.39 10.38
C LYS A 30 -41.19 41.23 10.18
N ILE A 31 -40.58 40.34 10.97
CA ILE A 31 -39.27 39.82 10.65
C ILE A 31 -39.51 39.15 9.31
N GLU A 32 -39.11 39.82 8.23
CA GLU A 32 -38.79 39.11 7.00
C GLU A 32 -37.77 38.07 7.44
N GLU A 33 -38.21 36.82 7.51
CA GLU A 33 -37.34 35.67 7.38
C GLU A 33 -36.66 35.85 6.03
N GLU A 34 -35.60 36.65 6.03
CA GLU A 34 -34.58 36.62 5.01
C GLU A 34 -34.10 35.18 5.08
N ASP A 35 -34.51 34.39 4.09
CA ASP A 35 -34.02 33.05 3.79
C ASP A 35 -32.50 33.15 3.63
N ALA A 36 -31.81 33.27 4.75
CA ALA A 36 -30.43 32.91 4.92
C ALA A 36 -30.42 31.39 4.76
N ASN A 37 -30.44 30.96 3.50
CA ASN A 37 -29.91 29.70 3.04
C ASN A 37 -28.38 29.67 3.26
N ASP A 38 -27.94 30.08 4.44
CA ASP A 38 -26.73 29.58 5.07
C ASP A 38 -27.07 28.15 5.50
N SER A 39 -27.13 27.28 4.49
CA SER A 39 -26.84 25.88 4.70
C SER A 39 -25.44 25.86 5.32
N VAL A 40 -25.38 25.83 6.64
CA VAL A 40 -24.20 25.37 7.37
C VAL A 40 -23.94 24.01 6.76
N GLN A 41 -22.97 23.96 5.84
CA GLN A 41 -22.53 22.74 5.23
C GLN A 41 -21.88 21.97 6.38
N LEU A 42 -22.68 21.14 7.06
CA LEU A 42 -22.16 20.12 7.96
C LEU A 42 -21.21 19.32 7.10
N VAL A 43 -19.91 19.61 7.20
CA VAL A 43 -18.87 18.71 6.71
C VAL A 43 -19.16 17.41 7.44
N PRO A 44 -19.65 16.36 6.75
CA PRO A 44 -19.90 15.10 7.42
C PRO A 44 -18.58 14.70 8.10
N PRO A 45 -18.60 14.24 9.37
CA PRO A 45 -17.39 13.77 10.03
C PRO A 45 -16.71 12.78 9.08
N PRO A 46 -15.38 12.86 8.90
CA PRO A 46 -14.67 12.01 7.95
C PRO A 46 -15.05 10.56 8.25
N LEU A 47 -15.78 9.94 7.31
CA LEU A 47 -16.17 8.53 7.42
C LEU A 47 -14.90 7.74 7.73
N PRO A 48 -14.93 6.83 8.73
CA PRO A 48 -13.80 5.95 9.00
C PRO A 48 -13.39 5.31 7.69
N SER A 49 -12.17 5.59 7.21
CA SER A 49 -11.68 5.03 5.96
C SER A 49 -11.69 3.52 6.11
N LEU A 50 -12.60 2.85 5.41
CA LEU A 50 -12.66 1.38 5.45
C LEU A 50 -11.31 0.84 4.99
N PRO A 51 -10.76 -0.18 5.68
CA PRO A 51 -9.47 -0.72 5.30
C PRO A 51 -9.51 -1.21 3.85
N ALA A 52 -8.58 -0.71 3.03
CA ALA A 52 -8.57 -1.00 1.60
C ALA A 52 -8.49 -2.51 1.35
N GLU A 53 -9.40 -3.05 0.53
CA GLU A 53 -9.27 -4.43 0.09
C GLU A 53 -8.18 -4.54 -0.97
N ILE A 54 -7.02 -5.08 -0.57
CA ILE A 54 -5.90 -5.30 -1.48
C ILE A 54 -6.23 -6.45 -2.42
N SER A 55 -6.22 -6.14 -3.72
CA SER A 55 -6.44 -7.05 -4.83
C SER A 55 -5.66 -6.55 -6.06
N PHE A 56 -5.46 -7.41 -7.06
CA PHE A 56 -4.86 -7.04 -8.35
C PHE A 56 -5.71 -6.03 -9.14
N GLY A 57 -7.00 -5.89 -8.81
CA GLY A 57 -7.85 -4.83 -9.37
C GLY A 57 -7.48 -3.42 -8.88
N ASN A 58 -6.73 -3.31 -7.77
CA ASN A 58 -6.27 -2.04 -7.25
C ASN A 58 -4.93 -1.65 -7.91
N GLY A 59 -4.98 -0.77 -8.90
CA GLY A 59 -3.79 -0.30 -9.61
C GLY A 59 -2.73 0.34 -8.72
N ALA A 60 -3.10 0.95 -7.59
CA ALA A 60 -2.14 1.50 -6.64
C ALA A 60 -1.36 0.40 -5.92
N ALA A 61 -2.04 -0.69 -5.53
CA ALA A 61 -1.41 -1.86 -4.90
C ALA A 61 -0.41 -2.53 -5.86
N VAL A 62 -0.81 -2.74 -7.12
CA VAL A 62 0.04 -3.33 -8.16
C VAL A 62 1.26 -2.46 -8.43
N ARG A 63 1.09 -1.14 -8.60
CA ARG A 63 2.21 -0.21 -8.82
C ARG A 63 3.18 -0.18 -7.64
N ALA A 64 2.68 -0.14 -6.41
CA ALA A 64 3.51 -0.14 -5.22
C ALA A 64 4.30 -1.45 -5.09
N GLY A 65 3.65 -2.60 -5.30
CA GLY A 65 4.31 -3.91 -5.30
C GLY A 65 5.36 -4.07 -6.39
N PHE A 66 5.08 -3.58 -7.61
CA PHE A 66 6.06 -3.61 -8.72
C PHE A 66 7.28 -2.74 -8.46
N VAL A 67 7.09 -1.50 -7.99
CA VAL A 67 8.19 -0.60 -7.63
C VAL A 67 9.03 -1.19 -6.49
N ALA A 68 8.38 -1.79 -5.48
CA ALA A 68 9.07 -2.46 -4.40
C ALA A 68 9.88 -3.67 -4.89
N ALA A 69 9.37 -4.45 -5.84
CA ALA A 69 10.10 -5.57 -6.44
C ALA A 69 11.34 -5.11 -7.22
N LEU A 70 11.23 -4.03 -8.01
CA LEU A 70 12.38 -3.42 -8.68
C LEU A 70 13.43 -2.93 -7.69
N PHE A 71 12.99 -2.29 -6.61
CA PHE A 71 13.87 -1.86 -5.53
C PHE A 71 14.58 -3.04 -4.86
N ALA A 72 13.88 -4.17 -4.65
CA ALA A 72 14.48 -5.39 -4.11
C ALA A 72 15.63 -5.89 -4.98
N VAL A 73 15.41 -5.98 -6.29
CA VAL A 73 16.43 -6.44 -7.25
C VAL A 73 17.61 -5.47 -7.30
N LEU A 74 17.34 -4.16 -7.33
CA LEU A 74 18.38 -3.14 -7.27
C LEU A 74 19.22 -3.27 -6.00
N LEU A 75 18.57 -3.50 -4.86
CA LEU A 75 19.23 -3.66 -3.57
C LEU A 75 20.08 -4.94 -3.53
N VAL A 76 19.62 -6.05 -4.11
CA VAL A 76 20.42 -7.27 -4.26
C VAL A 76 21.69 -7.02 -5.07
N VAL A 77 21.60 -6.25 -6.16
CA VAL A 77 22.76 -5.88 -6.98
C VAL A 77 23.70 -4.94 -6.22
N LEU A 78 23.16 -3.95 -5.51
CA LEU A 78 23.96 -2.98 -4.75
C LEU A 78 24.71 -3.64 -3.59
N LEU A 79 24.09 -4.61 -2.92
CA LEU A 79 24.70 -5.38 -1.84
C LEU A 79 25.57 -6.55 -2.36
N SER A 80 25.90 -6.59 -3.66
CA SER A 80 26.69 -7.67 -4.26
C SER A 80 28.05 -7.87 -3.59
N SER A 81 28.66 -6.80 -3.09
CA SER A 81 29.94 -6.81 -2.35
C SER A 81 29.90 -7.61 -1.04
N LEU A 82 28.72 -7.90 -0.50
CA LEU A 82 28.59 -8.63 0.76
C LEU A 82 28.70 -10.15 0.52
N PRO A 83 29.66 -10.86 1.14
CA PRO A 83 29.91 -12.29 0.87
C PRO A 83 28.85 -13.25 1.48
N LEU A 84 27.72 -12.71 1.96
CA LEU A 84 26.64 -13.47 2.59
C LEU A 84 25.36 -13.43 1.71
N PRO A 85 25.22 -14.33 0.72
CA PRO A 85 24.15 -14.25 -0.27
C PRO A 85 22.76 -14.40 0.36
N PHE A 86 22.61 -15.29 1.35
CA PHE A 86 21.35 -15.49 2.06
C PHE A 86 20.94 -14.26 2.87
N LEU A 87 21.88 -13.64 3.60
CA LEU A 87 21.57 -12.44 4.38
C LEU A 87 21.19 -11.27 3.46
N ARG A 88 21.90 -11.11 2.35
CA ARG A 88 21.60 -10.12 1.31
C ARG A 88 20.19 -10.27 0.76
N LEU A 89 19.82 -11.50 0.35
CA LEU A 89 18.46 -11.83 -0.11
C LEU A 89 17.42 -11.50 0.96
N THR A 90 17.64 -11.96 2.20
CA THR A 90 16.71 -11.76 3.30
C THR A 90 16.45 -10.29 3.59
N ILE A 91 17.50 -9.48 3.72
CA ILE A 91 17.37 -8.04 3.96
C ILE A 91 16.66 -7.35 2.80
N ALA A 92 17.04 -7.65 1.55
CA ALA A 92 16.50 -6.97 0.39
C ALA A 92 15.00 -7.24 0.20
N PHE A 93 14.57 -8.49 0.35
CA PHE A 93 13.17 -8.87 0.15
C PHE A 93 12.28 -8.54 1.35
N LEU A 94 12.80 -8.55 2.59
CA LEU A 94 12.08 -8.00 3.74
C LEU A 94 11.85 -6.50 3.60
N ALA A 95 12.91 -5.76 3.23
CA ALA A 95 12.82 -4.32 3.02
C ALA A 95 11.85 -3.97 1.89
N ALA A 96 11.84 -4.75 0.81
CA ALA A 96 10.89 -4.57 -0.28
C ALA A 96 9.43 -4.79 0.15
N GLY A 97 9.14 -5.83 0.93
CA GLY A 97 7.82 -6.05 1.49
C GLY A 97 7.33 -4.88 2.35
N PHE A 98 8.21 -4.36 3.22
CA PHE A 98 7.92 -3.16 4.01
C PHE A 98 7.69 -1.93 3.13
N LEU A 99 8.58 -1.71 2.15
CA LEU A 99 8.51 -0.57 1.22
C LEU A 99 7.21 -0.58 0.40
N ALA A 100 6.73 -1.75 -0.02
CA ALA A 100 5.47 -1.88 -0.75
C ALA A 100 4.28 -1.33 0.06
N VAL A 101 4.23 -1.67 1.36
CA VAL A 101 3.21 -1.18 2.28
C VAL A 101 3.38 0.32 2.52
N TYR A 102 4.60 0.78 2.80
CA TYR A 102 4.89 2.21 3.00
C TYR A 102 4.51 3.08 1.79
N LEU A 103 4.85 2.65 0.57
CA LEU A 103 4.50 3.38 -0.65
C LEU A 103 2.98 3.39 -0.89
N TYR A 104 2.29 2.29 -0.58
CA TYR A 104 0.85 2.20 -0.72
C TYR A 104 0.12 3.12 0.28
N THR A 105 0.47 3.05 1.56
CA THR A 105 -0.17 3.88 2.60
C THR A 105 0.13 5.36 2.38
N ARG A 106 1.36 5.71 1.99
CA ARG A 106 1.73 7.10 1.69
C ARG A 106 0.99 7.69 0.49
N ARG A 107 0.66 6.88 -0.52
CA ARG A 107 -0.07 7.35 -1.70
C ARG A 107 -1.59 7.36 -1.55
N THR A 108 -2.14 6.40 -0.82
CA THR A 108 -3.60 6.25 -0.68
C THR A 108 -4.14 6.89 0.59
N GLY A 109 -3.29 7.13 1.59
CA GLY A 109 -3.68 7.60 2.92
C GLY A 109 -4.47 6.57 3.73
N GLN A 110 -4.70 5.37 3.21
CA GLN A 110 -5.52 4.36 3.89
C GLN A 110 -4.68 3.39 4.71
N PRO A 111 -5.09 3.10 5.96
CA PRO A 111 -4.45 2.08 6.78
C PRO A 111 -4.66 0.69 6.15
N LEU A 112 -3.64 -0.16 6.28
CA LEU A 112 -3.71 -1.56 5.85
C LEU A 112 -3.92 -2.48 7.05
N THR A 113 -4.84 -3.43 6.90
CA THR A 113 -4.93 -4.56 7.84
C THR A 113 -3.73 -5.50 7.69
N LEU A 114 -3.47 -6.35 8.68
CA LEU A 114 -2.44 -7.39 8.58
C LEU A 114 -2.64 -8.28 7.34
N ARG A 115 -3.90 -8.63 7.03
CA ARG A 115 -4.24 -9.41 5.84
C ARG A 115 -3.97 -8.64 4.55
N GLY A 116 -4.23 -7.33 4.53
CA GLY A 116 -3.87 -6.43 3.42
C GLY A 116 -2.36 -6.36 3.22
N GLY A 117 -1.58 -6.25 4.30
CA GLY A 117 -0.12 -6.31 4.27
C GLY A 117 0.39 -7.63 3.70
N ALA A 118 -0.13 -8.78 4.16
CA ALA A 118 0.24 -10.08 3.60
C ALA A 118 -0.05 -10.18 2.10
N ARG A 119 -1.23 -9.73 1.65
CA ARG A 119 -1.58 -9.71 0.22
C ARG A 119 -0.63 -8.79 -0.58
N MET A 120 -0.28 -7.61 -0.05
CA MET A 120 0.69 -6.71 -0.67
C MET A 120 2.07 -7.35 -0.82
N GLY A 121 2.55 -8.04 0.22
CA GLY A 121 3.81 -8.77 0.17
C GLY A 121 3.77 -9.92 -0.84
N TRP A 122 2.65 -10.63 -0.97
CA TRP A 122 2.50 -11.70 -1.97
C TRP A 122 2.54 -11.16 -3.40
N ILE A 123 1.86 -10.05 -3.69
CA ILE A 123 1.93 -9.34 -4.98
C ILE A 123 3.39 -8.94 -5.29
N THR A 124 4.07 -8.35 -4.31
CA THR A 124 5.48 -7.95 -4.44
C THR A 124 6.38 -9.16 -4.71
N GLY A 125 6.12 -10.29 -4.05
CA GLY A 125 6.85 -11.53 -4.22
C GLY A 125 6.66 -12.16 -5.60
N ILE A 126 5.45 -12.12 -6.16
CA ILE A 126 5.19 -12.58 -7.53
C ILE A 126 5.98 -11.75 -8.54
N PHE A 127 5.94 -10.42 -8.46
CA PHE A 127 6.74 -9.57 -9.35
C PHE A 127 8.24 -9.81 -9.19
N SER A 128 8.69 -9.96 -7.94
CA SER A 128 10.08 -10.26 -7.62
C SER A 128 10.55 -11.58 -8.24
N PHE A 129 9.74 -12.63 -8.12
CA PHE A 129 10.01 -13.93 -8.73
C PHE A 129 10.07 -13.82 -10.25
N THR A 130 9.07 -13.20 -10.89
CA THR A 130 9.05 -13.02 -12.34
C THR A 130 10.29 -12.29 -12.85
N ILE A 131 10.65 -11.16 -12.23
CA ILE A 131 11.85 -10.40 -12.60
C ILE A 131 13.09 -11.28 -12.40
N PHE A 132 13.23 -11.93 -11.24
CA PHE A 132 14.38 -12.78 -10.95
C PHE A 132 14.52 -13.95 -11.94
N THR A 133 13.42 -14.60 -12.31
CA THR A 133 13.39 -15.66 -13.32
C THR A 133 13.86 -15.14 -14.68
N VAL A 134 13.37 -13.97 -15.12
CA VAL A 134 13.83 -13.35 -16.37
C VAL A 134 15.33 -13.07 -16.33
N GLN A 135 15.84 -12.51 -15.23
CA GLN A 135 17.27 -12.28 -15.03
C GLN A 135 18.08 -13.57 -15.04
N LEU A 136 17.59 -14.63 -14.39
CA LEU A 136 18.24 -15.94 -14.35
C LEU A 136 18.32 -16.54 -15.75
N THR A 137 17.21 -16.55 -16.49
CA THR A 137 17.17 -17.05 -17.87
C THR A 137 18.10 -16.24 -18.78
N ALA A 138 18.08 -14.91 -18.67
CA ALA A 138 18.99 -14.04 -19.41
C ALA A 138 20.46 -14.35 -19.06
N GLY A 139 20.79 -14.54 -17.78
CA GLY A 139 22.13 -14.92 -17.34
C GLY A 139 22.59 -16.24 -17.95
N VAL A 140 21.71 -17.24 -18.03
CA VAL A 140 22.03 -18.54 -18.66
C VAL A 140 22.29 -18.37 -20.16
N LEU A 141 21.45 -17.60 -20.87
CA LEU A 141 21.62 -17.34 -22.31
C LEU A 141 22.86 -16.50 -22.63
N LEU A 142 23.26 -15.58 -21.75
CA LEU A 142 24.47 -14.79 -21.95
C LEU A 142 25.74 -15.61 -21.67
N THR A 143 25.68 -16.52 -20.70
CA THR A 143 26.83 -17.36 -20.32
C THR A 143 27.01 -18.58 -21.22
N SER A 144 25.98 -19.01 -21.96
CA SER A 144 26.11 -20.14 -22.90
C SER A 144 27.18 -19.92 -23.97
N ASN A 145 27.51 -18.68 -24.30
CA ASN A 145 28.56 -18.35 -25.27
C ASN A 145 29.99 -18.42 -24.70
N GLU A 146 30.16 -18.36 -23.37
CA GLU A 146 31.48 -18.27 -22.69
C GLU A 146 31.85 -19.55 -21.90
N GLY A 147 31.33 -20.71 -22.31
CA GLY A 147 31.56 -21.99 -21.64
C GLY A 147 30.44 -22.41 -20.67
N GLY A 148 29.33 -21.66 -20.63
CA GLY A 148 28.07 -22.05 -19.99
C GLY A 148 28.06 -21.95 -18.45
N LEU A 149 27.00 -22.47 -17.85
CA LEU A 149 26.82 -22.53 -16.39
C LEU A 149 27.98 -23.21 -15.64
N ALA A 150 28.70 -24.12 -16.31
CA ALA A 150 29.80 -24.89 -15.73
C ALA A 150 31.02 -24.03 -15.35
N THR A 151 31.33 -22.98 -16.11
CA THR A 151 32.46 -22.08 -15.79
C THR A 151 32.14 -21.17 -14.61
N VAL A 152 30.92 -20.62 -14.58
CA VAL A 152 30.41 -19.83 -13.45
C VAL A 152 30.40 -20.66 -12.15
N LEU A 153 29.97 -21.93 -12.24
CA LEU A 153 29.95 -22.81 -11.08
C LEU A 153 31.36 -23.12 -10.56
N LYS A 154 32.33 -23.36 -11.45
CA LYS A 154 33.74 -23.55 -11.08
C LYS A 154 34.37 -22.32 -10.41
N GLN A 155 33.86 -21.12 -10.69
CA GLN A 155 34.30 -19.90 -10.02
C GLN A 155 33.68 -19.76 -8.62
N GLN A 156 32.48 -20.31 -8.40
CA GLN A 156 31.79 -20.24 -7.11
C GLN A 156 32.24 -21.33 -6.13
N PHE A 157 32.72 -22.47 -6.62
CA PHE A 157 33.13 -23.61 -5.80
C PHE A 157 34.65 -23.86 -5.89
N PRO A 158 35.28 -24.37 -4.82
CA PRO A 158 36.70 -24.73 -4.85
C PRO A 158 37.02 -25.76 -5.95
N PRO A 159 38.16 -25.61 -6.66
CA PRO A 159 38.47 -26.39 -7.88
C PRO A 159 38.68 -27.89 -7.67
N ASN A 160 38.84 -28.36 -6.42
CA ASN A 160 39.16 -29.76 -6.10
C ASN A 160 38.10 -30.49 -5.26
N ASP A 161 36.92 -29.90 -5.05
CA ASP A 161 35.87 -30.58 -4.28
C ASP A 161 35.20 -31.67 -5.12
N VAL A 162 35.09 -32.88 -4.56
CA VAL A 162 34.35 -34.02 -5.13
C VAL A 162 32.91 -33.61 -5.45
N ARG A 163 32.34 -32.73 -4.62
CA ARG A 163 31.01 -32.16 -4.79
C ARG A 163 30.88 -31.32 -6.05
N THR A 164 31.90 -30.53 -6.40
CA THR A 164 31.92 -29.71 -7.62
C THR A 164 31.88 -30.61 -8.85
N LYS A 165 32.69 -31.67 -8.89
CA LYS A 165 32.68 -32.67 -9.98
C LYS A 165 31.31 -33.33 -10.12
N GLN A 166 30.72 -33.77 -9.00
CA GLN A 166 29.41 -34.39 -9.00
C GLN A 166 28.29 -33.45 -9.50
N VAL A 167 28.32 -32.16 -9.14
CA VAL A 167 27.36 -31.18 -9.67
C VAL A 167 27.60 -30.89 -11.15
N LEU A 168 28.86 -30.89 -11.61
CA LEU A 168 29.20 -30.75 -13.03
C LEU A 168 28.72 -31.95 -13.86
N ASP A 169 28.79 -33.17 -13.33
CA ASP A 169 28.27 -34.35 -14.01
C ASP A 169 26.74 -34.28 -14.14
N LEU A 170 26.05 -33.81 -13.08
CA LEU A 170 24.59 -33.57 -13.12
C LEU A 170 24.18 -32.46 -14.10
N LEU A 171 25.07 -31.52 -14.43
CA LEU A 171 24.81 -30.47 -15.44
C LEU A 171 24.92 -30.99 -16.88
N GLN A 172 25.64 -32.09 -17.12
CA GLN A 172 25.77 -32.69 -18.45
C GLN A 172 24.55 -33.53 -18.83
N GLU A 173 23.79 -34.01 -17.84
CA GLU A 173 22.58 -34.79 -18.08
C GLU A 173 21.34 -33.88 -18.18
N PRO A 174 20.64 -33.84 -19.34
CA PRO A 174 19.57 -32.87 -19.59
C PRO A 174 18.34 -33.06 -18.68
N SER A 175 18.02 -34.31 -18.33
CA SER A 175 16.97 -34.68 -17.37
C SER A 175 17.30 -34.19 -15.96
N ALA A 176 18.53 -34.42 -15.49
CA ALA A 176 18.97 -34.00 -14.17
C ALA A 176 19.02 -32.47 -14.05
N LEU A 177 19.49 -31.77 -15.09
CA LEU A 177 19.48 -30.32 -15.15
C LEU A 177 18.05 -29.76 -15.05
N ALA A 178 17.10 -30.33 -15.80
CA ALA A 178 15.71 -29.87 -15.77
C ALA A 178 15.10 -30.02 -14.36
N VAL A 179 15.33 -31.16 -13.70
CA VAL A 179 14.86 -31.40 -12.32
C VAL A 179 15.53 -30.45 -11.33
N LEU A 180 16.84 -30.22 -11.46
CA LEU A 180 17.59 -29.29 -10.62
C LEU A 180 17.06 -27.86 -10.76
N MET A 181 16.90 -27.38 -11.99
CA MET A 181 16.34 -26.05 -12.27
C MET A 181 14.92 -25.91 -11.73
N LEU A 182 14.06 -26.89 -11.95
CA LEU A 182 12.70 -26.89 -11.40
C LEU A 182 12.72 -26.79 -9.88
N THR A 183 13.56 -27.58 -9.22
CA THR A 183 13.71 -27.59 -7.75
C THR A 183 14.19 -26.23 -7.24
N VAL A 184 15.18 -25.63 -7.90
CA VAL A 184 15.70 -24.30 -7.58
C VAL A 184 14.64 -23.23 -7.78
N LEU A 185 13.86 -23.27 -8.86
CA LEU A 185 12.77 -22.33 -9.14
C LEU A 185 11.66 -22.42 -8.08
N ILE A 186 11.25 -23.62 -7.69
CA ILE A 186 10.23 -23.81 -6.63
C ILE A 186 10.75 -23.24 -5.30
N PHE A 187 11.99 -23.54 -4.94
CA PHE A 187 12.59 -23.02 -3.72
C PHE A 187 12.68 -21.48 -3.74
N LEU A 188 13.10 -20.89 -4.86
CA LEU A 188 13.12 -19.44 -5.07
C LEU A 188 11.74 -18.83 -5.00
N PHE A 189 10.73 -19.44 -5.62
CA PHE A 189 9.35 -18.96 -5.56
C PHE A 189 8.85 -18.85 -4.11
N ILE A 190 9.09 -19.90 -3.32
CA ILE A 190 8.74 -19.93 -1.89
C ILE A 190 9.48 -18.81 -1.16
N LEU A 191 10.80 -18.70 -1.31
CA LEU A 191 11.60 -17.72 -0.60
C LEU A 191 11.24 -16.27 -0.99
N LEU A 192 11.09 -16.00 -2.29
CA LEU A 192 10.75 -14.67 -2.82
C LEU A 192 9.30 -14.28 -2.57
N THR A 193 8.42 -15.19 -2.15
CA THR A 193 7.05 -14.85 -1.72
C THR A 193 6.94 -14.74 -0.20
N LEU A 194 7.60 -15.61 0.57
CA LEU A 194 7.59 -15.59 2.03
C LEU A 194 8.33 -14.39 2.63
N LEU A 195 9.51 -14.03 2.12
CA LEU A 195 10.27 -12.91 2.69
C LEU A 195 9.53 -11.56 2.53
N PRO A 196 9.01 -11.20 1.35
CA PRO A 196 8.23 -9.96 1.20
C PRO A 196 6.91 -9.98 1.96
N THR A 197 6.25 -11.13 2.09
CA THR A 197 5.04 -11.23 2.92
C THR A 197 5.32 -10.96 4.40
N LEU A 198 6.42 -11.49 4.94
CA LEU A 198 6.87 -11.17 6.30
C LEU A 198 7.22 -9.68 6.45
N GLY A 199 7.96 -9.12 5.48
CA GLY A 199 8.31 -7.69 5.47
C GLY A 199 7.08 -6.78 5.43
N ALA A 200 6.09 -7.13 4.60
CA ALA A 200 4.85 -6.39 4.48
C ALA A 200 3.94 -6.52 5.71
N LEU A 201 3.92 -7.69 6.37
CA LEU A 201 3.25 -7.86 7.66
C LEU A 201 3.83 -6.95 8.75
N LEU A 202 5.16 -6.89 8.82
CA LEU A 202 5.86 -5.98 9.74
C LEU A 202 5.55 -4.52 9.41
N GLY A 203 5.56 -4.16 8.12
CA GLY A 203 5.19 -2.81 7.66
C GLY A 203 3.77 -2.42 8.05
N ALA A 204 2.80 -3.28 7.78
CA ALA A 204 1.40 -3.02 8.14
C ALA A 204 1.22 -2.83 9.66
N LYS A 205 1.91 -3.63 10.48
CA LYS A 205 1.82 -3.52 11.94
C LYS A 205 2.47 -2.26 12.51
N LEU A 206 3.62 -1.85 11.95
CA LEU A 206 4.35 -0.66 12.42
C LEU A 206 3.64 0.63 12.00
N LEU A 207 3.24 0.73 10.73
CA LEU A 207 2.55 1.91 10.20
C LEU A 207 1.16 2.10 10.82
N ALA A 208 0.47 1.01 11.19
CA ALA A 208 -0.81 1.09 11.91
C ALA A 208 -0.69 1.61 13.35
N ARG A 209 0.52 1.71 13.93
CA ARG A 209 0.73 2.32 15.26
C ARG A 209 1.00 3.82 15.20
N GLU A 210 1.42 4.33 14.05
CA GLU A 210 1.77 5.74 13.85
C GLU A 210 0.57 6.57 13.34
N GLN A 211 -0.51 5.90 12.92
CA GLN A 211 -1.77 6.49 12.46
C GLN A 211 -2.83 6.42 13.56
#